data_AF-A0AAV5LK74-F1
#
_entry.id   AF-A0AAV5LK74-F1
#
_cell.length_a   1.000
_cell.length_b   1.000
_cell.length_c   1.000
_cell.angle_alpha   90.00
_cell.angle_beta   90.00
_cell.angle_gamma   90.00
#
_symmetry.space_group_name_H-M   'P 1'
#
loop_
_entity.id
_entity.type
_entity.pdbx_description
1 polymer ?
#
loop_
_entity_poly.entity_id
_entity_poly.type
_entity_poly.pdbx_seq_one_letter_code
_entity_poly.pdbx_strand_id
1 'polypeptide(L)'
;MASDLQGQLPLCKRVEWSDVIPLPQDDGPNPVVAIAYKEEFRETMDYFRAIYRADERSPRTLSLTRQVILMNPGNYTVWHFRRLILETLNVDLHEELDFAQQIASGNSKNYQLW
;
A
#
# COMPACT_ATOMS: atom_id res chain seq x y z
N MET A 1 -2.41 -4.01 -16.52
CA MET A 1 -2.20 -4.48 -15.13
C MET A 1 -1.07 -3.73 -14.41
N ALA A 2 -0.01 -3.26 -15.10
CA ALA A 2 0.94 -2.25 -14.56
C ALA A 2 0.63 -0.81 -15.04
N SER A 3 -0.48 -0.61 -15.76
CA SER A 3 -0.84 0.65 -16.42
C SER A 3 -1.42 1.71 -15.49
N ASP A 4 -2.02 1.31 -14.36
CA ASP A 4 -2.82 2.22 -13.54
C ASP A 4 -1.96 3.11 -12.63
N LEU A 5 -0.67 2.78 -12.48
CA LEU A 5 0.33 3.59 -11.79
C LEU A 5 1.28 4.33 -12.76
N GLN A 6 1.26 3.97 -14.05
CA GLN A 6 2.12 4.59 -15.07
C GLN A 6 1.70 6.05 -15.29
N GLY A 7 2.49 6.98 -14.73
CA GLY A 7 2.28 8.42 -14.87
C GLY A 7 1.79 9.12 -13.58
N GLN A 8 1.63 8.39 -12.48
CA GLN A 8 1.36 9.03 -11.19
C GLN A 8 2.64 9.72 -10.66
N LEU A 9 2.47 10.93 -10.11
CA LEU A 9 3.56 11.65 -9.46
C LEU A 9 4.08 10.85 -8.25
N PRO A 10 5.40 10.81 -8.00
CA PRO A 10 5.97 10.29 -6.76
C PRO A 10 5.31 10.89 -5.52
N LEU A 11 5.14 10.11 -4.45
CA LEU A 11 4.46 10.57 -3.23
C LEU A 11 5.14 11.80 -2.61
N CYS A 12 6.48 11.87 -2.66
CA CYS A 12 7.24 13.03 -2.18
C CYS A 12 6.95 14.34 -2.92
N LYS A 13 6.36 14.28 -4.12
CA LYS A 13 5.99 15.47 -4.91
C LYS A 13 4.52 15.86 -4.76
N ARG A 14 3.74 15.08 -4.00
CA ARG A 14 2.32 15.31 -3.79
C ARG A 14 2.12 16.17 -2.53
N VAL A 15 1.38 17.27 -2.65
CA VAL A 15 1.19 18.25 -1.56
C VAL A 15 0.49 17.59 -0.37
N GLU A 16 -0.44 16.68 -0.63
CA GLU A 16 -1.17 15.92 0.39
C GLU A 16 -0.32 14.89 1.15
N TRP A 17 0.96 14.75 0.84
CA TRP A 17 1.93 13.88 1.53
C TRP A 17 3.10 14.67 2.15
N SER A 18 3.07 16.00 2.07
CA SER A 18 4.15 16.87 2.54
C SER A 18 4.34 16.88 4.07
N ASP A 19 3.32 16.48 4.81
CA ASP A 19 3.32 16.34 6.27
C ASP A 19 3.91 15.01 6.77
N VAL A 20 4.10 14.03 5.88
CA VAL A 20 4.56 12.68 6.23
C VAL A 20 6.05 12.55 5.97
N ILE A 21 6.80 12.21 7.02
CA ILE A 21 8.22 11.83 6.90
C ILE A 21 8.27 10.34 6.58
N PRO A 22 8.76 9.93 5.39
CA PRO A 22 8.83 8.52 5.01
C PRO A 22 9.73 7.74 5.97
N LEU A 23 9.34 6.50 6.29
CA LEU A 23 10.06 5.62 7.21
C LEU A 23 10.74 4.47 6.45
N PRO A 24 12.08 4.51 6.28
CA PRO A 24 12.83 3.46 5.60
C PRO A 24 12.64 2.08 6.21
N GLN A 25 12.82 1.03 5.40
CA GLN A 25 12.95 -0.33 5.91
C GLN A 25 14.24 -0.47 6.73
N ASP A 26 14.14 -1.06 7.91
CA ASP A 26 15.30 -1.41 8.73
C ASP A 26 15.63 -2.91 8.57
N ASP A 27 16.56 -3.21 7.67
CA ASP A 27 17.11 -4.57 7.47
C ASP A 27 18.40 -4.81 8.28
N GLY A 28 18.78 -3.87 9.16
CA GLY A 28 20.01 -3.90 9.94
C GLY A 28 21.29 -3.60 9.13
N PRO A 29 22.47 -3.68 9.77
CA PRO A 29 23.75 -3.24 9.17
C PRO A 29 24.30 -4.21 8.10
N ASN A 30 23.91 -5.48 8.13
CA ASN A 30 24.39 -6.52 7.19
C ASN A 30 23.19 -7.34 6.70
N PRO A 31 22.38 -6.81 5.76
CA PRO A 31 21.12 -7.42 5.39
C PRO A 31 21.35 -8.72 4.60
N VAL A 32 20.60 -9.76 4.94
CA VAL A 32 20.51 -11.01 4.17
C VAL A 32 19.23 -11.01 3.35
N VAL A 33 19.24 -11.64 2.17
CA VAL A 33 18.11 -11.68 1.21
C VAL A 33 17.52 -10.30 0.86
N ALA A 34 18.36 -9.26 0.85
CA ALA A 34 17.97 -7.91 0.48
C ALA A 34 17.41 -7.88 -0.95
N ILE A 35 16.21 -7.33 -1.11
CA ILE A 35 15.57 -7.21 -2.41
C ILE A 35 15.97 -5.85 -3.01
N ALA A 36 16.51 -5.87 -4.23
CA ALA A 36 16.78 -4.66 -5.00
C ALA A 36 15.47 -4.05 -5.54
N TYR A 37 14.73 -3.36 -4.69
CA TYR A 37 13.46 -2.73 -5.03
C TYR A 37 13.62 -1.64 -6.09
N LYS A 38 12.59 -1.48 -6.92
CA LYS A 38 12.42 -0.25 -7.73
C LYS A 38 12.18 0.94 -6.80
N GLU A 39 12.60 2.12 -7.24
CA GLU A 39 12.44 3.37 -6.48
C GLU A 39 10.98 3.62 -6.04
N GLU A 40 10.04 3.42 -6.95
CA GLU A 40 8.60 3.57 -6.71
C GLU A 40 8.10 2.64 -5.59
N PHE A 41 8.58 1.39 -5.56
CA PHE A 41 8.22 0.43 -4.53
C PHE A 41 8.77 0.86 -3.17
N ARG A 42 10.05 1.27 -3.15
CA ARG A 42 10.73 1.72 -1.92
C ARG A 42 10.00 2.93 -1.34
N GLU A 43 9.78 3.96 -2.15
CA GLU A 43 9.06 5.17 -1.73
C GLU A 43 7.67 4.83 -1.17
N THR A 44 6.86 4.07 -1.92
CA THR A 44 5.50 3.73 -1.50
C THR A 44 5.48 2.96 -0.17
N MET A 45 6.42 2.03 0.01
CA MET A 45 6.53 1.28 1.27
C MET A 45 7.07 2.13 2.42
N ASP A 46 7.95 3.11 2.16
CA ASP A 46 8.44 4.01 3.21
C ASP A 46 7.32 4.91 3.74
N TYR A 47 6.48 5.45 2.84
CA TYR A 47 5.28 6.18 3.21
C TYR A 47 4.27 5.29 3.94
N PHE A 48 4.06 4.06 3.47
CA PHE A 48 3.18 3.11 4.15
C PHE A 48 3.65 2.82 5.57
N ARG A 49 4.95 2.58 5.79
CA ARG A 49 5.53 2.36 7.11
C ARG A 49 5.33 3.56 8.04
N ALA A 50 5.50 4.78 7.54
CA ALA A 50 5.30 5.99 8.33
C ALA A 50 3.85 6.13 8.79
N ILE A 51 2.90 5.97 7.87
CA ILE A 51 1.46 6.04 8.14
C ILE A 51 0.99 4.91 9.04
N TYR A 52 1.44 3.68 8.79
CA TYR A 52 1.12 2.51 9.59
C TYR A 52 1.59 2.70 11.03
N ARG A 53 2.80 3.25 11.23
CA ARG A 53 3.33 3.57 12.57
C ARG A 53 2.51 4.66 13.29
N ALA A 54 1.95 5.60 12.54
CA ALA A 54 1.10 6.66 13.07
C ALA A 54 -0.36 6.24 13.31
N ASP A 55 -0.75 5.03 12.89
CA ASP A 55 -2.15 4.55 12.85
C ASP A 55 -3.10 5.54 12.16
N GLU A 56 -2.64 6.20 11.09
CA GLU A 56 -3.49 7.18 10.38
C GLU A 56 -4.52 6.47 9.50
N ARG A 57 -5.79 6.59 9.88
CA ARG A 57 -6.94 5.99 9.17
C ARG A 57 -7.73 7.04 8.41
N SER A 58 -7.23 7.40 7.23
CA SER A 58 -7.79 8.45 6.38
C SER A 58 -8.08 7.95 4.96
N PRO A 59 -8.88 8.69 4.15
CA PRO A 59 -9.09 8.35 2.74
C PRO A 59 -7.80 8.30 1.91
N ARG A 60 -6.80 9.15 2.22
CA ARG A 60 -5.48 9.11 1.56
C ARG A 60 -4.72 7.82 1.91
N THR A 61 -4.82 7.35 3.15
CA THR A 61 -4.26 6.06 3.56
C THR A 61 -4.94 4.91 2.84
N LEU A 62 -6.27 4.93 2.71
CA LEU A 62 -6.98 3.90 1.95
C LEU A 62 -6.48 3.82 0.49
N SER A 63 -6.25 4.98 -0.14
CA SER A 63 -5.65 5.08 -1.47
C SER A 63 -4.20 4.60 -1.52
N LEU A 64 -3.40 4.84 -0.47
CA LEU A 64 -2.04 4.32 -0.36
C LEU A 64 -2.02 2.79 -0.25
N THR A 65 -2.88 2.19 0.57
CA THR A 65 -2.95 0.72 0.68
C THR A 65 -3.29 0.06 -0.64
N ARG A 66 -4.13 0.70 -1.47
CA ARG A 66 -4.43 0.24 -2.85
C ARG A 66 -3.15 0.19 -3.69
N GLN A 67 -2.34 1.25 -3.69
CA GLN A 67 -1.06 1.30 -4.42
C GLN A 67 -0.10 0.19 -3.95
N VAL A 68 0.03 0.00 -2.64
CA VAL A 68 0.89 -1.06 -2.08
C VAL A 68 0.41 -2.46 -2.47
N ILE A 69 -0.90 -2.73 -2.41
CA ILE A 69 -1.47 -4.04 -2.79
C ILE A 69 -1.27 -4.31 -4.29
N LEU A 70 -1.39 -3.30 -5.15
CA LEU A 70 -1.12 -3.45 -6.58
C LEU A 70 0.35 -3.82 -6.86
N MET A 71 1.29 -3.35 -6.02
CA MET A 71 2.71 -3.68 -6.14
C MET A 71 3.07 -5.03 -5.51
N ASN A 72 2.47 -5.37 -4.38
CA ASN A 72 2.68 -6.65 -3.68
C ASN A 72 1.39 -7.11 -2.99
N PRO A 73 0.52 -7.86 -3.70
CA PRO A 73 -0.74 -8.34 -3.13
C PRO A 73 -0.52 -9.39 -2.04
N GLY A 74 0.69 -9.95 -1.90
CA GLY A 74 1.06 -10.88 -0.83
C GLY A 74 1.31 -10.22 0.53
N ASN A 75 1.30 -8.88 0.62
CA ASN A 75 1.58 -8.19 1.87
C ASN A 75 0.36 -8.21 2.82
N TYR A 76 0.33 -9.18 3.73
CA TYR A 76 -0.76 -9.35 4.69
C TYR A 76 -0.93 -8.17 5.67
N THR A 77 0.15 -7.44 5.98
CA THR A 77 0.08 -6.29 6.90
C THR A 77 -0.76 -5.17 6.30
N VAL A 78 -0.59 -4.94 5.00
CA VAL A 78 -1.34 -3.90 4.26
C VAL A 78 -2.82 -4.27 4.15
N TRP A 79 -3.13 -5.54 3.87
CA TRP A 79 -4.51 -6.04 3.85
C TRP A 79 -5.20 -5.90 5.20
N HIS A 80 -4.51 -6.25 6.29
CA HIS A 80 -5.06 -6.07 7.63
C HIS A 80 -5.34 -4.60 7.92
N PHE A 81 -4.39 -3.72 7.65
CA PHE A 81 -4.55 -2.29 7.89
C PHE A 81 -5.65 -1.67 7.00
N ARG A 82 -5.75 -2.09 5.74
CA ARG A 82 -6.83 -1.69 4.82
C ARG A 82 -8.20 -1.99 5.43
N ARG A 83 -8.42 -3.18 6.00
CA ARG A 83 -9.69 -3.53 6.67
C ARG A 83 -10.01 -2.60 7.84
N LEU A 84 -9.02 -2.29 8.68
CA LEU A 84 -9.20 -1.34 9.79
C LEU A 84 -9.60 0.05 9.30
N ILE A 85 -9.03 0.50 8.17
CA ILE A 85 -9.36 1.79 7.55
C ILE A 85 -10.78 1.76 6.98
N LEU A 86 -11.16 0.70 6.25
CA LEU A 86 -12.51 0.56 5.70
C LEU A 86 -13.58 0.63 6.80
N GLU A 87 -13.35 -0.06 7.91
CA GLU A 87 -14.22 -0.04 9.09
C GLU A 87 -14.27 1.36 9.72
N THR A 88 -13.12 2.00 9.92
CA THR A 88 -13.02 3.32 10.55
C THR A 88 -13.70 4.41 9.72
N LEU A 89 -13.56 4.33 8.39
CA LEU A 89 -14.15 5.29 7.46
C LEU A 89 -15.63 4.99 7.14
N ASN A 90 -16.14 3.83 7.54
CA ASN A 90 -17.50 3.37 7.26
C ASN A 90 -17.87 3.54 5.77
N VAL A 91 -16.98 3.09 4.89
CA VAL A 91 -17.16 3.20 3.43
C VAL A 91 -18.12 2.14 2.89
N ASP A 92 -18.64 2.37 1.68
CA ASP A 92 -19.38 1.35 0.95
C ASP A 92 -18.46 0.19 0.55
N LEU A 93 -18.83 -1.02 0.96
CA LEU A 93 -18.07 -2.24 0.69
C LEU A 93 -18.26 -2.76 -0.74
N HIS A 94 -19.22 -2.23 -1.52
CA HIS A 94 -19.36 -2.57 -2.93
C HIS A 94 -18.13 -2.16 -3.75
N GLU A 95 -17.59 -0.97 -3.50
CA GLU A 95 -16.34 -0.52 -4.14
C GLU A 95 -15.14 -1.38 -3.73
N GLU A 96 -15.10 -1.83 -2.47
CA GLU A 96 -14.05 -2.75 -2.01
C GLU A 96 -14.17 -4.13 -2.65
N LEU A 97 -15.39 -4.63 -2.84
CA LEU A 97 -15.63 -5.89 -3.53
C LEU A 97 -15.14 -5.83 -4.98
N ASP A 98 -15.41 -4.72 -5.69
CA ASP A 98 -14.92 -4.51 -7.04
C ASP A 98 -13.39 -4.47 -7.08
N PHE A 99 -12.76 -3.80 -6.11
CA PHE A 99 -11.30 -3.80 -5.98
C PHE A 99 -10.74 -5.21 -5.72
N ALA A 100 -11.33 -5.97 -4.79
CA ALA A 100 -10.91 -7.34 -4.50
C ALA A 100 -11.05 -8.24 -5.74
N GLN A 101 -12.15 -8.13 -6.48
CA GLN A 101 -12.35 -8.84 -7.76
C GLN A 101 -11.29 -8.47 -8.80
N GLN A 102 -10.94 -7.18 -8.90
CA GLN A 102 -9.87 -6.71 -9.77
C GLN A 102 -8.55 -7.40 -9.41
N ILE A 103 -8.17 -7.46 -8.12
CA ILE A 103 -6.95 -8.16 -7.69
C ILE A 103 -7.04 -9.67 -7.96
N ALA A 104 -8.20 -10.29 -7.72
CA ALA A 104 -8.47 -11.71 -7.95
C ALA A 104 -8.18 -12.15 -9.39
N SER A 105 -8.56 -11.32 -10.35
CA SER A 105 -8.39 -11.62 -11.79
C SER A 105 -6.93 -11.85 -12.19
N GLY A 106 -5.98 -11.17 -11.52
CA GLY A 106 -4.55 -11.33 -11.75
C GLY A 106 -3.81 -12.18 -10.71
N ASN A 107 -4.41 -12.42 -9.54
CA ASN A 107 -3.75 -13.01 -8.37
C ASN A 107 -4.63 -14.06 -7.66
N SER A 108 -5.31 -14.92 -8.40
CA SER A 108 -6.28 -15.90 -7.86
C SER A 108 -5.71 -16.89 -6.83
N LYS A 109 -4.39 -17.05 -6.76
CA LYS A 109 -3.67 -17.91 -5.80
C LYS A 109 -3.12 -17.15 -4.57
N ASN A 110 -3.58 -15.93 -4.34
CA ASN A 110 -3.17 -15.12 -3.20
C ASN A 110 -4.07 -15.39 -1.98
N TYR A 111 -3.49 -15.78 -0.84
CA TYR A 111 -4.25 -16.10 0.37
C TYR A 111 -4.86 -14.88 1.05
N GLN A 112 -4.21 -13.72 0.98
CA GLN A 112 -4.67 -12.53 1.69
C GLN A 112 -5.97 -11.97 1.11
N LEU A 113 -6.29 -12.35 -0.12
CA LEU A 113 -7.50 -12.00 -0.84
C LEU A 113 -8.72 -12.83 -0.39
N TRP A 114 -8.52 -14.09 -0.02
CA TRP A 114 -9.57 -15.07 0.33
C TRP A 114 -9.82 -15.13 1.84
#